data_AF-Q7U7Z2-F1
#
_entry.id   AF-Q7U7Z2-F1
#
_cell.length_a   1.000
_cell.length_b   1.000
_cell.length_c   1.000
_cell.angle_alpha   90.00
_cell.angle_beta   90.00
_cell.angle_gamma   90.00
#
_symmetry.space_group_name_H-M   'P 1'
#
loop_
_entity.id
_entity.type
_entity.pdbx_description
1 polymer ?
#
loop_
_entity_poly.entity_id
_entity_poly.type
_entity_poly.pdbx_seq_one_letter_code
_entity_poly.pdbx_strand_id
1 'polypeptide(L)'
;MDRNYLERCHEMGVAEKSAEAAASYVSMEAEIPEVLYRGMKDFIGEHPHWDQYRVMSSALAHFLFQNGCEDRAVTERYLNDLFSRRDP
;
A
#
# COMPACT_ATOMS: atom_id res chain seq x y z
N MET A 1 6.22 24.63 8.11
CA MET A 1 6.30 23.27 7.55
C MET A 1 4.97 22.99 6.88
N ASP A 2 4.95 23.21 5.58
CA ASP A 2 3.78 23.47 4.76
C ASP A 2 2.89 22.25 4.50
N ARG A 3 1.59 22.44 4.73
CA ARG A 3 0.46 21.52 4.46
C ARG A 3 0.14 21.35 2.97
N ASN A 4 1.15 21.40 2.10
CA ASN A 4 0.96 21.59 0.66
C ASN A 4 1.42 20.41 -0.23
N TYR A 5 1.61 19.22 0.34
CA TYR A 5 2.07 18.08 -0.46
C TYR A 5 0.96 17.36 -1.24
N LEU A 6 -0.32 17.57 -0.89
CA LEU A 6 -1.44 16.89 -1.53
C LEU A 6 -2.05 17.65 -2.73
N GLU A 7 -1.70 18.93 -2.93
CA GLU A 7 -2.29 19.75 -4.01
C GLU A 7 -1.54 19.65 -5.35
N ARG A 8 -0.44 18.90 -5.43
CA ARG A 8 0.40 18.86 -6.65
C ARG A 8 -0.08 17.89 -7.74
N CYS A 9 -1.19 17.19 -7.55
CA CYS A 9 -1.73 16.25 -8.53
C CYS A 9 -2.79 16.85 -9.48
N HIS A 10 -3.04 18.15 -9.47
CA HIS A 10 -4.20 18.75 -10.16
C HIS A 10 -3.89 19.70 -11.33
N GLU A 11 -2.70 19.70 -11.93
CA GLU A 11 -2.44 20.56 -13.11
C GLU A 11 -1.65 19.85 -14.20
N MET A 12 -2.36 19.12 -15.06
CA MET A 12 -2.06 18.99 -16.49
C MET A 12 -3.29 18.40 -17.23
N GLY A 13 -4.17 19.27 -17.72
CA GLY A 13 -4.99 18.97 -18.91
C GLY A 13 -4.10 19.05 -20.17
N VAL A 14 -4.40 18.46 -21.33
CA VAL A 14 -5.63 18.50 -22.11
C VAL A 14 -5.56 17.47 -23.26
N ALA A 15 -6.71 16.86 -23.61
CA ALA A 15 -7.07 16.13 -24.85
C ALA A 15 -6.35 14.78 -25.10
N GLU A 16 -6.99 13.64 -25.38
CA GLU A 16 -8.26 13.36 -26.07
C GLU A 16 -8.75 11.93 -25.74
N LYS A 17 -10.08 11.76 -25.67
CA LYS A 17 -10.87 10.52 -25.88
C LYS A 17 -10.34 9.20 -25.32
N SER A 18 -10.85 8.80 -24.15
CA SER A 18 -11.59 7.53 -23.97
C SER A 18 -12.35 7.57 -22.65
N ALA A 19 -13.68 7.57 -22.74
CA ALA A 19 -14.57 7.35 -21.62
C ALA A 19 -14.54 5.86 -21.27
N GLU A 20 -13.52 5.44 -20.51
CA GLU A 20 -13.42 4.08 -20.00
C GLU A 20 -13.06 4.18 -18.51
N ALA A 21 -14.06 3.89 -17.67
CA ALA A 21 -13.99 3.75 -16.22
C ALA A 21 -13.19 4.84 -15.48
N ALA A 22 -13.87 5.91 -15.07
CA ALA A 22 -13.42 6.63 -13.88
C ALA A 22 -13.38 5.62 -12.73
N ALA A 23 -12.23 5.00 -12.49
CA ALA A 23 -12.02 4.11 -11.36
C ALA A 23 -12.48 4.90 -10.13
N SER A 24 -13.58 4.47 -9.53
CA SER A 24 -14.07 5.09 -8.32
C SER A 24 -13.00 4.84 -7.26
N TYR A 25 -12.14 5.83 -7.02
CA TYR A 25 -11.14 5.74 -5.97
C TYR A 25 -11.88 5.62 -4.64
N VAL A 26 -11.83 4.42 -4.05
CA VAL A 26 -12.42 4.17 -2.73
C VAL A 26 -11.34 4.46 -1.71
N SER A 27 -11.53 5.52 -0.92
CA SER A 27 -10.71 5.76 0.27
C SER A 27 -11.31 5.00 1.45
N MET A 28 -10.47 4.30 2.20
CA MET A 28 -10.87 3.61 3.42
C MET A 28 -10.01 4.09 4.58
N GLU A 29 -10.66 4.41 5.70
CA GLU A 29 -10.02 4.76 6.96
C GLU A 29 -10.39 3.70 8.00
N ALA A 30 -9.40 3.23 8.75
CA ALA A 30 -9.59 2.26 9.82
C ALA A 30 -8.66 2.59 10.98
N GLU A 31 -9.17 2.47 12.21
CA GLU A 31 -8.36 2.60 13.41
C GLU A 31 -7.47 1.36 13.59
N ILE A 32 -6.20 1.57 13.92
CA ILE A 32 -5.24 0.50 14.20
C ILE A 32 -5.10 0.36 15.72
N PRO A 33 -5.24 -0.85 16.29
CA PRO A 33 -5.02 -1.06 17.72
C PRO A 33 -3.61 -0.60 18.14
N GLU A 34 -3.52 0.13 19.26
CA GLU A 34 -2.28 0.75 19.76
C GLU A 34 -1.10 -0.24 19.86
N VAL A 35 -1.37 -1.48 20.29
CA VAL A 35 -0.35 -2.53 20.41
C VAL A 35 0.24 -2.90 19.05
N LEU A 36 -0.60 -3.01 18.02
CA LEU A 36 -0.17 -3.29 16.65
C LEU A 36 0.61 -2.10 16.08
N TYR A 37 0.13 -0.88 16.30
CA TYR A 37 0.82 0.33 15.87
C TYR A 37 2.24 0.41 16.44
N ARG A 38 2.40 0.18 17.75
CA ARG A 38 3.72 0.17 18.40
C ARG A 38 4.63 -0.90 17.82
N GLY A 39 4.13 -2.14 17.68
CA GLY A 39 4.92 -3.23 17.10
C GLY A 39 5.38 -2.95 15.67
N MET A 40 4.51 -2.36 14.83
CA MET A 40 4.89 -1.94 13.49
C MET A 40 5.94 -0.84 13.49
N LYS A 41 5.78 0.15 14.38
CA LYS A 41 6.72 1.27 14.50
C LYS A 41 8.11 0.80 14.92
N ASP A 42 8.17 -0.11 15.90
CA ASP A 42 9.43 -0.68 16.39
C ASP A 42 10.10 -1.52 15.28
N PHE A 43 9.33 -2.38 14.59
CA PHE A 43 9.81 -3.18 13.45
C PHE A 43 10.40 -2.31 12.33
N ILE A 44 9.71 -1.25 11.94
CA ILE A 44 10.19 -0.32 10.90
C ILE A 44 11.45 0.40 11.38
N GLY A 45 11.51 0.79 12.66
CA GLY A 45 12.69 1.44 13.25
C GLY A 45 13.95 0.57 13.23
N GLU A 46 13.80 -0.74 13.34
CA GLU A 46 14.91 -1.72 13.29
C GLU A 46 15.27 -2.14 11.86
N HIS A 47 14.44 -1.83 10.87
CA HIS A 47 14.59 -2.31 9.50
C HIS A 47 14.48 -1.16 8.47
N PRO A 48 15.60 -0.50 8.11
CA PRO A 48 15.59 0.71 7.28
C PRO A 48 15.08 0.52 5.84
N HIS A 49 14.98 -0.73 5.38
CA HIS A 49 14.44 -1.07 4.06
C HIS A 49 12.91 -1.20 4.08
N TRP A 50 12.30 -1.19 5.25
CA TRP A 50 10.85 -1.28 5.43
C TRP A 50 10.28 0.09 5.74
N ASP A 51 9.16 0.39 5.12
CA ASP A 51 8.34 1.54 5.44
C ASP A 51 6.93 1.06 5.84
N GLN A 52 6.11 2.00 6.30
CA GLN A 52 4.74 1.72 6.72
C GLN A 52 3.91 1.05 5.60
N TYR A 53 4.06 1.49 4.35
CA TYR A 53 3.29 0.96 3.23
C TYR A 53 3.66 -0.49 2.92
N ARG A 54 4.96 -0.81 2.92
CA ARG A 54 5.46 -2.17 2.69
C ARG A 54 5.03 -3.12 3.78
N VAL A 55 5.12 -2.71 5.05
CA VAL A 55 4.66 -3.53 6.18
C VAL A 55 3.17 -3.80 6.07
N MET A 56 2.36 -2.75 5.85
CA MET A 56 0.91 -2.89 5.74
C MET A 56 0.49 -3.75 4.55
N SER A 57 1.05 -3.48 3.37
CA SER A 57 0.72 -4.24 2.16
C SER A 57 1.08 -5.71 2.30
N SER A 58 2.23 -6.00 2.90
CA SER A 58 2.71 -7.37 3.05
C SER A 58 1.91 -8.14 4.09
N ALA A 59 1.62 -7.51 5.24
CA ALA A 59 0.76 -8.09 6.25
C ALA A 59 -0.66 -8.39 5.72
N LEU A 60 -1.24 -7.46 4.96
CA LEU A 60 -2.56 -7.64 4.34
C LEU A 60 -2.54 -8.73 3.25
N ALA A 61 -1.57 -8.72 2.34
CA ALA A 61 -1.46 -9.73 1.31
C ALA A 61 -1.28 -11.13 1.91
N HIS A 62 -0.43 -11.25 2.92
CA HIS A 62 -0.20 -12.50 3.63
C HIS A 62 -1.45 -12.97 4.38
N PHE A 63 -2.15 -12.07 5.08
CA PHE A 63 -3.41 -12.40 5.75
C PHE A 63 -4.46 -12.88 4.76
N LEU A 64 -4.67 -12.16 3.66
CA LEU A 64 -5.65 -12.53 2.63
C LEU A 64 -5.30 -13.87 1.97
N PHE A 65 -4.02 -14.08 1.65
CA PHE A 65 -3.54 -15.33 1.08
C PHE A 65 -3.77 -16.52 2.03
N GLN A 66 -3.42 -16.37 3.31
CA GLN A 66 -3.65 -17.41 4.32
C GLN A 66 -5.14 -17.74 4.53
N ASN A 67 -6.02 -16.76 4.32
CA ASN A 67 -7.46 -16.95 4.41
C ASN A 67 -8.10 -17.44 3.10
N GLY A 68 -7.30 -17.88 2.13
CA GLY A 68 -7.82 -18.50 0.89
C GLY A 68 -8.36 -17.50 -0.13
N CYS A 69 -7.86 -16.25 -0.14
CA CYS A 69 -8.20 -15.29 -1.18
C CYS A 69 -7.67 -15.80 -2.55
N GLU A 70 -8.59 -16.04 -3.49
CA GLU A 70 -8.27 -16.53 -4.84
C GLU A 70 -7.88 -15.40 -5.81
N ASP A 71 -7.85 -14.14 -5.35
CA ASP A 71 -7.48 -13.02 -6.19
C ASP A 71 -5.99 -13.10 -6.58
N ARG A 72 -5.76 -13.14 -7.89
CA ARG A 72 -4.42 -13.19 -8.47
C ARG A 72 -3.57 -11.99 -8.05
N ALA A 73 -4.16 -10.80 -7.91
CA ALA A 73 -3.44 -9.60 -7.48
C ALA A 73 -2.92 -9.72 -6.04
N VAL A 74 -3.68 -10.35 -5.14
CA VAL A 74 -3.26 -10.63 -3.77
C VAL A 74 -2.11 -11.63 -3.76
N THR A 75 -2.22 -12.69 -4.56
CA THR A 75 -1.17 -13.71 -4.69
C THR A 75 0.10 -13.12 -5.29
N GLU A 76 0.01 -12.32 -6.36
CA GLU A 76 1.14 -11.63 -6.98
C GLU A 76 1.80 -10.66 -5.99
N ARG A 77 1.02 -9.91 -5.21
CA ARG A 77 1.58 -9.03 -4.17
C ARG A 77 2.32 -9.82 -3.09
N TYR A 78 1.72 -10.89 -2.59
CA TYR A 78 2.35 -11.76 -1.60
C TYR A 78 3.67 -12.37 -2.11
N LEU A 79 3.67 -12.87 -3.35
CA LEU A 79 4.88 -13.42 -3.98
C LEU A 79 5.95 -12.36 -4.22
N ASN A 80 5.57 -11.16 -4.67
CA ASN A 80 6.51 -10.05 -4.78
C ASN A 80 7.11 -9.69 -3.41
N ASP A 81 6.33 -9.65 -2.34
CA ASP A 81 6.88 -9.34 -1.01
C ASP A 81 7.85 -10.43 -0.51
N LEU A 82 7.62 -11.70 -0.87
CA LEU A 82 8.52 -12.82 -0.53
C LEU A 82 9.81 -12.84 -1.35
N PHE A 83 9.71 -12.63 -2.67
CA PHE A 83 10.81 -12.86 -3.62
C PHE A 83 11.49 -11.57 -4.10
N SER A 84 10.84 -10.41 -4.03
CA SER A 84 11.43 -9.09 -4.32
C SER A 84 12.25 -8.53 -3.15
N ARG A 85 12.62 -9.37 -2.18
CA ARG A 85 13.79 -9.15 -1.29
C ARG A 85 15.09 -9.26 -2.09
N ARG A 86 15.21 -8.48 -3.17
CA ARG A 86 16.42 -8.36 -3.97
C ARG A 86 16.34 -7.06 -4.76
N ASP A 87 16.86 -5.99 -4.18
CA ASP A 87 18.10 -5.37 -4.66
C ASP A 87 18.67 -4.47 -3.55
N PRO A 88 20.01 -4.40 -3.41
CA PRO A 88 20.72 -3.58 -2.42
C PRO A 88 20.62 -2.07 -2.68
#